data_AF-A0A2S5BB89-F1
#
_entry.id   AF-A0A2S5BB89-F1
#
_cell.length_a   1.000
_cell.length_b   1.000
_cell.length_c   1.000
_cell.angle_alpha   90.00
_cell.angle_beta   90.00
_cell.angle_gamma   90.00
#
_symmetry.space_group_name_H-M   'P 1'
#
loop_
_entity.id
_entity.type
_entity.pdbx_description
1 polymer ?
#
loop_
_entity_poly.entity_id
_entity_poly.type
_entity_poly.pdbx_seq_one_letter_code
_entity_poly.pdbx_strand_id
1 'polypeptide(L)'
;MPEFVRASADELEAFKALSEREKMVKGLAYLAMDDQELARDRLKARTLCQHHPFIEWRDDLPISEFYGPDSRLQNLAELFQVSLERVRSIGIEPPLYVDYGYNIEFRGDFYANFGAVFLDCAKISFGARTLLGPGVHVYCATHAVEVDERVAGYERAYPVELGDDLWVGGGAKIIGPCKIGNNCTIAANAVVKGDFPDNVVIGGIPARILKHLDPPQGPIDPEDRRLVVPLPSAKSAAKNDITM
;
A
#
# COMPACT_ATOMS: atom_id res chain seq x y z
N MET A 1 0.11 -17.22 -10.40
CA MET A 1 -1.27 -16.75 -10.71
C MET A 1 -2.11 -17.99 -10.90
N PRO A 2 -3.38 -17.99 -10.48
CA PRO A 2 -4.27 -19.13 -10.76
C PRO A 2 -4.29 -19.40 -12.28
N GLU A 3 -4.37 -20.67 -12.68
CA GLU A 3 -4.66 -21.00 -14.08
C GLU A 3 -6.12 -20.61 -14.38
N PHE A 4 -6.32 -19.75 -15.38
CA PHE A 4 -7.66 -19.38 -15.83
C PHE A 4 -8.16 -20.44 -16.81
N VAL A 5 -9.00 -21.36 -16.32
CA VAL A 5 -9.72 -22.32 -17.15
C VAL A 5 -11.15 -21.84 -17.38
N ARG A 6 -11.77 -22.31 -18.46
CA ARG A 6 -13.19 -22.00 -18.73
C ARG A 6 -14.04 -22.67 -17.65
N ALA A 7 -14.95 -21.88 -17.07
CA ALA A 7 -15.94 -22.39 -16.12
C ALA A 7 -16.86 -23.42 -16.80
N SER A 8 -17.22 -24.45 -16.05
CA SER A 8 -18.37 -25.33 -16.35
C SER A 8 -19.69 -24.56 -16.25
N ALA A 9 -20.80 -25.17 -16.71
CA ALA A 9 -22.12 -24.56 -16.62
C ALA A 9 -22.53 -24.25 -15.17
N ASP A 10 -22.29 -25.18 -14.25
CA ASP A 10 -22.63 -25.03 -12.83
C ASP A 10 -21.77 -23.94 -12.17
N GLU A 11 -20.47 -23.87 -12.50
CA GLU A 11 -19.57 -22.80 -12.02
C GLU A 11 -20.00 -21.43 -12.55
N LEU A 12 -20.49 -21.36 -13.79
CA LEU A 12 -20.97 -20.11 -14.38
C LEU A 12 -22.28 -19.65 -13.74
N GLU A 13 -23.21 -20.56 -13.41
CA GLU A 13 -24.44 -20.22 -12.69
C GLU A 13 -24.13 -19.76 -11.25
N ALA A 14 -23.22 -20.45 -10.55
CA ALA A 14 -22.76 -20.03 -9.24
C ALA A 14 -22.08 -18.65 -9.27
N PHE A 15 -21.28 -18.37 -10.31
CA PHE A 15 -20.67 -17.07 -10.54
C PHE A 15 -21.72 -15.95 -10.74
N LYS A 16 -22.75 -16.20 -11.56
CA LYS A 16 -23.81 -15.22 -11.84
C LYS A 16 -24.66 -14.89 -10.61
N ALA A 17 -24.79 -15.82 -9.67
CA ALA A 17 -25.56 -15.61 -8.44
C ALA A 17 -24.87 -14.67 -7.43
N LEU A 18 -23.57 -14.40 -7.58
CA LEU A 18 -22.83 -13.49 -6.72
C LEU A 18 -23.06 -12.03 -7.13
N SER A 19 -23.15 -11.15 -6.14
CA SER A 19 -23.01 -9.70 -6.35
C SER A 19 -21.61 -9.33 -6.83
N GLU A 20 -21.44 -8.14 -7.44
CA GLU A 20 -20.12 -7.69 -7.89
C GLU A 20 -19.16 -7.48 -6.72
N ARG A 21 -19.65 -7.03 -5.57
CA ARG A 21 -18.86 -6.96 -4.33
C ARG A 21 -18.32 -8.33 -3.91
N GLU A 22 -19.15 -9.37 -3.93
CA GLU A 22 -18.71 -10.72 -3.57
C GLU A 22 -17.71 -11.27 -4.58
N LYS A 23 -17.88 -10.99 -5.87
CA LYS A 23 -16.91 -11.33 -6.91
C LYS A 23 -15.57 -10.63 -6.67
N MET A 24 -15.59 -9.32 -6.41
CA MET A 24 -14.43 -8.49 -6.12
C MET A 24 -13.61 -9.06 -4.94
N VAL A 25 -14.25 -9.30 -3.80
CA VAL A 25 -13.57 -9.81 -2.59
C VAL A 25 -12.99 -11.22 -2.78
N LYS A 26 -13.61 -12.04 -3.65
CA LYS A 26 -13.13 -13.38 -4.00
C LYS A 26 -12.04 -13.37 -5.10
N GLY A 27 -11.69 -12.21 -5.65
CA GLY A 27 -10.74 -12.10 -6.77
C GLY A 27 -11.28 -12.66 -8.10
N LEU A 28 -12.60 -12.79 -8.22
CA LEU A 28 -13.29 -13.17 -9.46
C LEU A 28 -13.46 -11.94 -10.37
N ALA A 29 -13.78 -12.18 -11.64
CA ALA A 29 -14.10 -11.09 -12.57
C ALA A 29 -15.35 -10.34 -12.10
N TYR A 30 -15.29 -9.02 -12.01
CA TYR A 30 -16.42 -8.18 -11.58
C TYR A 30 -16.49 -6.87 -12.38
N LEU A 31 -17.68 -6.26 -12.43
CA LEU A 31 -17.98 -5.00 -13.10
C LEU A 31 -18.16 -3.92 -12.04
N ALA A 32 -17.06 -3.24 -11.71
CA ALA A 32 -16.99 -2.30 -10.60
C ALA A 32 -18.05 -1.19 -10.66
N MET A 33 -18.40 -0.71 -11.86
CA MET A 33 -19.33 0.40 -12.09
C MET A 33 -20.80 -0.02 -12.22
N ASP A 34 -21.07 -1.32 -12.43
CA ASP A 34 -22.44 -1.84 -12.57
C ASP A 34 -23.10 -2.11 -11.21
N ASP A 35 -22.31 -2.10 -10.14
CA ASP A 35 -22.76 -2.16 -8.76
C ASP A 35 -22.85 -0.76 -8.15
N GLN A 36 -24.07 -0.35 -7.81
CA GLN A 36 -24.36 0.98 -7.27
C GLN A 36 -23.72 1.21 -5.90
N GLU A 37 -23.56 0.17 -5.08
CA GLU A 37 -22.91 0.30 -3.78
C GLU A 37 -21.42 0.51 -3.96
N LEU A 38 -20.77 -0.29 -4.82
CA LEU A 38 -19.35 -0.11 -5.12
C LEU A 38 -19.07 1.29 -5.70
N ALA A 39 -19.92 1.77 -6.62
CA ALA A 39 -19.79 3.13 -7.16
C ALA A 39 -19.97 4.21 -6.10
N ARG A 40 -20.95 4.07 -5.21
CA ARG A 40 -21.19 4.99 -4.10
C ARG A 40 -20.03 5.02 -3.12
N ASP A 41 -19.49 3.85 -2.76
CA ASP A 41 -18.37 3.74 -1.85
C ASP A 41 -17.11 4.43 -2.40
N ARG A 42 -16.81 4.25 -3.70
CA ARG A 42 -15.69 4.94 -4.35
C ARG A 42 -15.86 6.46 -4.34
N LEU A 43 -17.07 6.94 -4.58
CA LEU A 43 -17.36 8.38 -4.52
C LEU A 43 -17.18 8.91 -3.09
N LYS A 44 -17.65 8.17 -2.08
CA LYS A 44 -17.44 8.51 -0.66
C LYS A 44 -15.95 8.58 -0.33
N ALA A 45 -15.17 7.57 -0.70
CA ALA A 45 -13.72 7.53 -0.46
C ALA A 45 -12.99 8.72 -1.10
N ARG A 46 -13.29 9.02 -2.38
CA ARG A 46 -12.75 10.20 -3.08
C ARG A 46 -13.10 11.50 -2.37
N THR A 47 -14.33 11.62 -1.87
CA THR A 47 -14.80 12.81 -1.15
C THR A 47 -13.99 12.99 0.13
N LEU A 48 -13.83 11.94 0.93
CA LEU A 48 -13.04 11.99 2.17
C LEU A 48 -11.55 12.29 1.91
N CYS A 49 -10.96 11.76 0.83
CA CYS A 49 -9.59 12.06 0.44
C CYS A 49 -9.38 13.52 0.01
N GLN A 50 -10.36 14.12 -0.69
CA GLN A 50 -10.30 15.52 -1.14
C GLN A 50 -10.55 16.52 0.01
N HIS A 51 -11.39 16.16 0.98
CA HIS A 51 -11.68 16.99 2.14
C HIS A 51 -10.60 16.79 3.20
N HIS A 52 -9.44 17.41 2.98
CA HIS A 52 -8.28 17.27 3.85
C HIS A 52 -7.93 18.63 4.50
N PRO A 53 -8.64 19.05 5.57
CA PRO A 53 -8.41 20.35 6.18
C PRO A 53 -7.01 20.41 6.81
N PHE A 54 -6.32 21.53 6.59
CA PHE A 54 -5.05 21.84 7.22
C PHE A 54 -5.26 22.84 8.36
N ILE A 55 -4.41 22.76 9.39
CA ILE A 55 -4.28 23.83 10.38
C ILE A 55 -3.44 24.95 9.75
N GLU A 56 -3.80 26.20 10.02
CA GLU A 56 -2.99 27.36 9.63
C GLU A 56 -1.66 27.38 10.37
N TRP A 57 -0.58 27.72 9.66
CA TRP A 57 0.74 27.81 10.28
C TRP A 57 0.79 28.86 11.39
N ARG A 58 1.43 28.50 12.52
CA ARG A 58 1.77 29.39 13.64
C ARG A 58 3.06 28.90 14.31
N ASP A 59 3.89 29.81 14.80
CA ASP A 59 5.21 29.48 15.37
C ASP A 59 5.14 28.67 16.67
N ASP A 60 4.01 28.75 17.39
CA ASP A 60 3.75 28.05 18.65
C ASP A 60 2.98 26.73 18.47
N LEU A 61 2.85 26.22 17.24
CA LEU A 61 2.10 25.00 16.95
C LEU A 61 2.77 23.79 17.64
N PRO A 62 2.04 23.08 18.53
CA PRO A 62 2.61 21.89 19.15
C PRO A 62 2.77 20.76 18.13
N ILE A 63 3.83 19.97 18.22
CA ILE A 63 4.11 18.85 17.30
C ILE A 63 2.93 17.85 17.23
N SER A 64 2.15 17.72 18.31
CA SER A 64 0.94 16.89 18.34
C SER A 64 -0.14 17.34 17.33
N GLU A 65 -0.13 18.59 16.90
CA GLU A 65 -1.03 19.16 15.89
C GLU A 65 -0.45 19.08 14.46
N PHE A 66 0.76 18.53 14.27
CA PHE A 66 1.43 18.45 12.95
C PHE A 66 0.54 17.81 11.89
N TYR A 67 -0.21 16.78 12.26
CA TYR A 67 -1.09 16.04 11.37
C TYR A 67 -2.45 16.71 11.15
N GLY A 68 -2.63 17.97 11.53
CA GLY A 68 -3.85 18.74 11.26
C GLY A 68 -4.93 18.58 12.33
N PRO A 69 -6.12 19.14 12.08
CA PRO A 69 -7.18 19.25 13.08
C PRO A 69 -7.89 17.90 13.30
N ASP A 70 -8.63 17.76 14.40
CA ASP A 70 -9.41 16.54 14.69
C ASP A 70 -10.40 16.18 13.57
N SER A 71 -10.92 17.16 12.83
CA SER A 71 -11.79 16.91 11.67
C SER A 71 -11.09 16.15 10.54
N ARG A 72 -9.79 16.36 10.36
CA ARG A 72 -8.99 15.58 9.40
C ARG A 72 -8.82 14.14 9.87
N LEU A 73 -8.53 13.94 11.15
CA LEU A 73 -8.45 12.60 11.76
C LEU A 73 -9.79 11.86 11.67
N GLN A 74 -10.91 12.57 11.82
CA GLN A 74 -12.25 12.02 11.64
C GLN A 74 -12.48 11.51 10.21
N ASN A 75 -12.05 12.27 9.19
CA ASN A 75 -12.17 11.85 7.79
C ASN A 75 -11.35 10.60 7.49
N LEU A 76 -10.12 10.51 8.01
CA LEU A 76 -9.28 9.32 7.85
C LEU A 76 -9.85 8.10 8.63
N ALA A 77 -10.38 8.33 9.84
CA ALA A 77 -10.98 7.27 10.64
C ALA A 77 -12.24 6.70 9.94
N GLU A 78 -13.06 7.57 9.34
CA GLU A 78 -14.20 7.16 8.54
C GLU A 78 -13.78 6.45 7.24
N LEU A 79 -12.74 6.96 6.55
CA LEU A 79 -12.22 6.39 5.31
C LEU A 79 -11.73 4.95 5.51
N PHE A 80 -10.92 4.72 6.55
CA PHE A 80 -10.33 3.42 6.84
C PHE A 80 -11.19 2.55 7.76
N GLN A 81 -12.34 3.06 8.22
CA GLN A 81 -13.21 2.41 9.21
C GLN A 81 -12.48 1.97 10.49
N VAL A 82 -11.63 2.84 11.02
CA VAL A 82 -10.90 2.64 12.28
C VAL A 82 -11.38 3.62 13.36
N SER A 83 -11.04 3.38 14.62
CA SER A 83 -11.35 4.30 15.70
C SER A 83 -10.50 5.59 15.62
N LEU A 84 -10.98 6.67 16.22
CA LEU A 84 -10.21 7.92 16.38
C LEU A 84 -8.93 7.74 17.20
N GLU A 85 -8.91 6.78 18.12
CA GLU A 85 -7.69 6.42 18.84
C GLU A 85 -6.69 5.76 17.89
N ARG A 86 -7.16 4.81 17.07
CA ARG A 86 -6.32 4.07 16.14
C ARG A 86 -5.73 4.95 15.05
N VAL A 87 -6.51 5.86 14.48
CA VAL A 87 -6.07 6.70 13.36
C VAL A 87 -4.91 7.62 13.74
N ARG A 88 -4.72 7.94 15.03
CA ARG A 88 -3.59 8.76 15.51
C ARG A 88 -2.22 8.09 15.32
N SER A 89 -2.20 6.76 15.14
CA SER A 89 -0.98 5.99 14.80
C SER A 89 -0.72 5.88 13.28
N ILE A 90 -1.54 6.53 12.46
CA ILE A 90 -1.50 6.47 11.00
C ILE A 90 -1.17 7.86 10.45
N GLY A 91 0.11 8.11 10.18
CA GLY A 91 0.58 9.32 9.52
C GLY A 91 0.45 9.19 8.00
N ILE A 92 -0.27 10.11 7.36
CA ILE A 92 -0.38 10.15 5.89
C ILE A 92 -0.19 11.59 5.46
N GLU A 93 0.69 11.83 4.51
CA GLU A 93 0.83 13.12 3.87
C GLU A 93 -0.08 13.22 2.64
N PRO A 94 -0.93 14.25 2.53
CA PRO A 94 -1.79 14.45 1.36
C PRO A 94 -0.99 14.89 0.11
N PRO A 95 -1.45 14.60 -1.12
CA PRO A 95 -2.69 13.89 -1.41
C PRO A 95 -2.56 12.38 -1.19
N LEU A 96 -3.66 11.77 -0.76
CA LEU A 96 -3.88 10.33 -0.73
C LEU A 96 -4.94 9.99 -1.78
N TYR A 97 -4.75 8.90 -2.51
CA TYR A 97 -5.77 8.36 -3.41
C TYR A 97 -6.06 6.90 -3.07
N VAL A 98 -7.33 6.57 -2.88
CA VAL A 98 -7.78 5.19 -2.65
C VAL A 98 -9.02 4.87 -3.48
N ASP A 99 -9.32 3.59 -3.68
CA ASP A 99 -10.58 3.18 -4.29
C ASP A 99 -11.70 3.23 -3.25
N TYR A 100 -11.53 2.57 -2.11
CA TYR A 100 -12.56 2.38 -1.08
C TYR A 100 -12.12 2.86 0.31
N GLY A 101 -10.84 2.74 0.63
CA GLY A 101 -10.26 3.04 1.95
C GLY A 101 -10.43 1.91 2.96
N TYR A 102 -11.64 1.33 3.07
CA TYR A 102 -11.96 0.34 4.11
C TYR A 102 -11.34 -1.04 3.90
N ASN A 103 -10.73 -1.31 2.74
CA ASN A 103 -10.01 -2.57 2.51
C ASN A 103 -8.53 -2.50 2.92
N ILE A 104 -8.11 -1.37 3.52
CA ILE A 104 -6.75 -1.15 3.98
C ILE A 104 -6.67 -1.43 5.48
N GLU A 105 -5.90 -2.45 5.85
CA GLU A 105 -5.64 -2.84 7.23
C GLU A 105 -4.27 -2.29 7.67
N PHE A 106 -4.26 -1.57 8.80
CA PHE A 106 -3.05 -1.13 9.47
C PHE A 106 -2.87 -1.89 10.78
N ARG A 107 -1.82 -2.72 10.89
CA ARG A 107 -1.56 -3.58 12.06
C ARG A 107 -0.73 -2.89 13.15
N GLY A 108 -0.04 -1.79 12.87
CA GLY A 108 0.61 -0.95 13.88
C GLY A 108 0.77 0.49 13.40
N ASP A 109 1.83 1.14 13.89
CA ASP A 109 2.21 2.47 13.44
C ASP A 109 2.50 2.47 11.94
N PHE A 110 2.05 3.50 11.24
CA PHE A 110 2.19 3.61 9.80
C PHE A 110 2.50 5.04 9.41
N TYR A 111 3.39 5.21 8.43
CA TYR A 111 3.63 6.49 7.80
C TYR A 111 3.64 6.34 6.27
N ALA A 112 2.89 7.18 5.58
CA ALA A 112 3.02 7.37 4.14
C ALA A 112 3.30 8.84 3.81
N ASN A 113 4.37 9.06 3.05
CA ASN A 113 4.72 10.38 2.55
C ASN A 113 3.86 10.78 1.32
N PHE A 114 4.06 11.99 0.81
CA PHE A 114 3.20 12.67 -0.15
C PHE A 114 2.85 11.81 -1.37
N GLY A 115 1.58 11.84 -1.81
CA GLY A 115 1.16 11.28 -3.09
C GLY A 115 1.01 9.76 -3.09
N ALA A 116 0.68 9.15 -1.97
CA ALA A 116 0.41 7.72 -1.91
C ALA A 116 -0.87 7.36 -2.69
N VAL A 117 -0.84 6.21 -3.39
CA VAL A 117 -1.99 5.66 -4.13
C VAL A 117 -2.22 4.22 -3.71
N PHE A 118 -3.38 3.90 -3.15
CA PHE A 118 -3.75 2.56 -2.73
C PHE A 118 -5.03 2.11 -3.44
N LEU A 119 -4.89 1.33 -4.52
CA LEU A 119 -6.04 0.77 -5.24
C LEU A 119 -6.53 -0.47 -4.49
N ASP A 120 -7.36 -0.28 -3.47
CA ASP A 120 -7.77 -1.25 -2.47
C ASP A 120 -9.08 -1.99 -2.82
N CYS A 121 -9.28 -2.36 -4.10
CA CYS A 121 -10.37 -3.28 -4.48
C CYS A 121 -10.23 -4.70 -3.90
N ALA A 122 -9.04 -5.07 -3.40
CA ALA A 122 -8.84 -6.19 -2.50
C ALA A 122 -8.00 -5.74 -1.28
N LYS A 123 -7.92 -6.61 -0.26
CA LYS A 123 -7.26 -6.28 1.00
C LYS A 123 -5.80 -5.86 0.78
N ILE A 124 -5.45 -4.68 1.31
CA ILE A 124 -4.05 -4.25 1.52
C ILE A 124 -3.78 -4.35 3.01
N SER A 125 -2.76 -5.10 3.42
CA SER A 125 -2.37 -5.21 4.82
C SER A 125 -0.99 -4.62 5.02
N PHE A 126 -0.87 -3.60 5.86
CA PHE A 126 0.39 -3.04 6.32
C PHE A 126 0.70 -3.52 7.74
N GLY A 127 1.88 -4.09 7.93
CA GLY A 127 2.43 -4.42 9.23
C GLY A 127 2.74 -3.18 10.07
N ALA A 128 3.16 -3.41 11.30
CA ALA A 128 3.56 -2.35 12.22
C ALA A 128 4.88 -1.69 11.80
N ARG A 129 5.00 -0.38 12.07
CA ARG A 129 6.20 0.43 11.80
C ARG A 129 6.58 0.45 10.32
N THR A 130 5.57 0.49 9.45
CA THR A 130 5.76 0.59 8.00
C THR A 130 5.91 2.05 7.59
N LEU A 131 6.97 2.35 6.84
CA LEU A 131 7.31 3.68 6.33
C LEU A 131 7.32 3.68 4.80
N LEU A 132 6.45 4.49 4.19
CA LEU A 132 6.43 4.70 2.74
C LEU A 132 6.99 6.08 2.39
N GLY A 133 7.94 6.11 1.46
CA GLY A 133 8.40 7.32 0.81
C GLY A 133 7.34 7.94 -0.11
N PRO A 134 7.62 9.09 -0.72
CA PRO A 134 6.64 9.82 -1.52
C PRO A 134 6.33 9.08 -2.82
N GLY A 135 5.08 9.14 -3.30
CA GLY A 135 4.65 8.53 -4.55
C GLY A 135 4.69 7.00 -4.55
N VAL A 136 4.66 6.36 -3.38
CA VAL A 136 4.53 4.90 -3.29
C VAL A 136 3.11 4.50 -3.64
N HIS A 137 2.99 3.54 -4.54
CA HIS A 137 1.71 3.04 -5.02
C HIS A 137 1.54 1.55 -4.73
N VAL A 138 0.37 1.17 -4.23
CA VAL A 138 -0.02 -0.22 -3.97
C VAL A 138 -1.26 -0.55 -4.80
N TYR A 139 -1.16 -1.58 -5.64
CA TYR A 139 -2.16 -1.92 -6.64
C TYR A 139 -2.70 -3.33 -6.41
N CYS A 140 -3.93 -3.44 -5.92
CA CYS A 140 -4.66 -4.71 -5.94
C CYS A 140 -5.39 -4.95 -7.27
N ALA A 141 -5.76 -3.86 -7.97
CA ALA A 141 -6.53 -3.91 -9.21
C ALA A 141 -5.71 -4.42 -10.40
N THR A 142 -6.34 -5.22 -11.26
CA THR A 142 -5.83 -5.56 -12.60
C THR A 142 -6.98 -5.78 -13.58
N HIS A 143 -6.68 -5.64 -14.86
CA HIS A 143 -7.56 -6.11 -15.93
C HIS A 143 -6.98 -7.38 -16.57
N ALA A 144 -7.84 -8.10 -17.30
CA ALA A 144 -7.41 -9.21 -18.14
C ALA A 144 -6.46 -8.73 -19.23
N VAL A 145 -5.49 -9.59 -19.58
CA VAL A 145 -4.71 -9.41 -20.82
C VAL A 145 -5.56 -9.69 -22.05
N GLU A 146 -6.50 -10.65 -21.94
CA GLU A 146 -7.50 -10.97 -22.94
C GLU A 146 -8.38 -9.75 -23.26
N VAL A 147 -8.46 -9.41 -24.54
CA VAL A 147 -9.09 -8.16 -24.99
C VAL A 147 -10.60 -8.19 -24.77
N ASP A 148 -11.26 -9.31 -25.09
CA ASP A 148 -12.72 -9.42 -24.99
C ASP A 148 -13.21 -9.20 -23.56
N GLU A 149 -12.51 -9.78 -22.58
CA GLU A 149 -12.83 -9.59 -21.17
C GLU A 149 -12.60 -8.14 -20.72
N ARG A 150 -11.52 -7.50 -21.19
CA ARG A 150 -11.24 -6.09 -20.87
C ARG A 150 -12.24 -5.13 -21.54
N VAL A 151 -12.67 -5.42 -22.76
CA VAL A 151 -13.70 -4.65 -23.48
C VAL A 151 -15.06 -4.78 -22.80
N ALA A 152 -15.37 -5.95 -22.24
CA ALA A 152 -16.55 -6.14 -21.41
C ALA A 152 -16.49 -5.37 -20.08
N GLY A 153 -15.34 -4.78 -19.72
CA GLY A 153 -15.18 -3.92 -18.54
C GLY A 153 -14.79 -4.67 -17.27
N TYR A 154 -14.48 -5.96 -17.34
CA TYR A 154 -14.17 -6.75 -16.15
C TYR A 154 -12.84 -6.35 -15.50
N GLU A 155 -12.89 -6.26 -14.18
CA GLU A 155 -11.76 -6.08 -13.28
C GLU A 155 -11.51 -7.36 -12.48
N ARG A 156 -10.30 -7.49 -11.94
CA ARG A 156 -9.95 -8.45 -10.88
C ARG A 156 -9.12 -7.75 -9.82
N ALA A 157 -9.23 -8.26 -8.60
CA ALA A 157 -8.55 -7.70 -7.45
C ALA A 157 -7.78 -8.79 -6.70
N TYR A 158 -6.51 -8.54 -6.38
CA TYR A 158 -5.66 -9.47 -5.65
C TYR A 158 -4.99 -8.78 -4.46
N PRO A 159 -4.91 -9.44 -3.29
CA PRO A 159 -4.44 -8.80 -2.07
C PRO A 159 -2.95 -8.50 -2.09
N VAL A 160 -2.55 -7.52 -1.28
CA VAL A 160 -1.15 -7.21 -0.98
C VAL A 160 -0.95 -7.30 0.54
N GLU A 161 0.00 -8.12 0.98
CA GLU A 161 0.41 -8.25 2.37
C GLU A 161 1.85 -7.74 2.55
N LEU A 162 2.02 -6.78 3.46
CA LEU A 162 3.27 -6.14 3.78
C LEU A 162 3.54 -6.36 5.27
N GLY A 163 4.66 -7.00 5.60
CA GLY A 163 5.08 -7.32 6.96
C GLY A 163 5.44 -6.10 7.81
N ASP A 164 5.99 -6.37 8.99
CA ASP A 164 6.41 -5.34 9.94
C ASP A 164 7.76 -4.72 9.55
N ASP A 165 8.06 -3.53 10.08
CA ASP A 165 9.36 -2.86 9.98
C ASP A 165 9.81 -2.63 8.53
N LEU A 166 8.87 -2.29 7.66
CA LEU A 166 9.12 -2.04 6.26
C LEU A 166 9.55 -0.60 5.99
N TRP A 167 10.52 -0.45 5.09
CA TRP A 167 10.81 0.83 4.45
C TRP A 167 10.63 0.71 2.94
N VAL A 168 9.73 1.50 2.37
CA VAL A 168 9.46 1.53 0.93
C VAL A 168 9.92 2.87 0.36
N GLY A 169 10.95 2.82 -0.48
CA GLY A 169 11.51 3.99 -1.15
C GLY A 169 10.51 4.67 -2.07
N GLY A 170 10.68 5.98 -2.24
CA GLY A 170 9.76 6.80 -3.03
C GLY A 170 9.57 6.30 -4.45
N GLY A 171 8.34 6.42 -4.96
CA GLY A 171 7.98 6.02 -6.32
C GLY A 171 7.86 4.50 -6.55
N ALA A 172 8.03 3.64 -5.54
CA ALA A 172 7.88 2.20 -5.72
C ALA A 172 6.43 1.78 -6.02
N LYS A 173 6.25 0.73 -6.82
CA LYS A 173 4.94 0.12 -7.16
C LYS A 173 4.91 -1.30 -6.62
N ILE A 174 3.91 -1.62 -5.81
CA ILE A 174 3.69 -2.96 -5.25
C ILE A 174 2.39 -3.51 -5.82
N ILE A 175 2.47 -4.63 -6.53
CA ILE A 175 1.38 -5.14 -7.39
C ILE A 175 0.93 -6.52 -6.90
N GLY A 176 -0.35 -6.65 -6.56
CA GLY A 176 -0.96 -7.90 -6.11
C GLY A 176 -1.04 -8.99 -7.20
N PRO A 177 -1.14 -10.28 -6.81
CA PRO A 177 -0.93 -10.80 -5.46
C PRO A 177 0.54 -10.70 -5.05
N CYS A 178 0.78 -10.24 -3.81
CA CYS A 178 2.12 -9.98 -3.30
C CYS A 178 2.16 -10.14 -1.79
N LYS A 179 3.15 -10.87 -1.27
CA LYS A 179 3.48 -10.93 0.15
C LYS A 179 4.94 -10.56 0.39
N ILE A 180 5.17 -9.48 1.14
CA ILE A 180 6.49 -9.04 1.56
C ILE A 180 6.67 -9.36 3.04
N GLY A 181 7.75 -10.07 3.36
CA GLY A 181 8.15 -10.39 4.73
C GLY A 181 8.53 -9.18 5.57
N ASN A 182 8.89 -9.42 6.82
CA ASN A 182 9.27 -8.38 7.78
C ASN A 182 10.66 -7.80 7.49
N ASN A 183 10.96 -6.61 8.02
CA ASN A 183 12.28 -5.98 8.00
C ASN A 183 12.85 -5.74 6.59
N CYS A 184 11.99 -5.66 5.58
CA CYS A 184 12.42 -5.45 4.21
C CYS A 184 12.57 -3.97 3.85
N THR A 185 13.53 -3.69 2.98
CA THR A 185 13.66 -2.39 2.33
C THR A 185 13.34 -2.53 0.85
N ILE A 186 12.36 -1.79 0.33
CA ILE A 186 12.08 -1.71 -1.10
C ILE A 186 12.74 -0.44 -1.62
N ALA A 187 13.61 -0.56 -2.61
CA ALA A 187 14.31 0.57 -3.21
C ALA A 187 13.34 1.50 -3.96
N ALA A 188 13.73 2.77 -4.07
CA ALA A 188 12.97 3.76 -4.83
C ALA A 188 12.70 3.29 -6.27
N ASN A 189 11.50 3.60 -6.77
CA ASN A 189 11.02 3.22 -8.11
C ASN A 189 11.03 1.73 -8.47
N ALA A 190 11.19 0.82 -7.50
CA ALA A 190 11.08 -0.61 -7.76
C ALA A 190 9.65 -0.99 -8.21
N VAL A 191 9.55 -1.99 -9.09
CA VAL A 191 8.27 -2.61 -9.48
C VAL A 191 8.22 -4.03 -8.91
N VAL A 192 7.50 -4.16 -7.79
CA VAL A 192 7.43 -5.37 -6.98
C VAL A 192 6.19 -6.17 -7.34
N LYS A 193 6.39 -7.41 -7.76
CA LYS A 193 5.33 -8.38 -8.04
C LYS A 193 5.79 -9.76 -7.60
N GLY A 194 4.96 -10.44 -6.81
CA GLY A 194 5.28 -11.73 -6.18
C GLY A 194 5.88 -11.58 -4.79
N ASP A 195 6.20 -12.72 -4.18
CA ASP A 195 6.48 -12.79 -2.74
C ASP A 195 7.97 -12.68 -2.44
N PHE A 196 8.29 -12.04 -1.31
CA PHE A 196 9.66 -11.86 -0.83
C PHE A 196 9.75 -12.23 0.66
N PRO A 197 10.82 -12.93 1.07
CA PRO A 197 11.00 -13.35 2.46
C PRO A 197 11.37 -12.17 3.37
N ASP A 198 11.46 -12.41 4.67
CA ASP A 198 11.94 -11.43 5.65
C ASP A 198 13.41 -11.03 5.40
N ASN A 199 13.79 -9.86 5.92
CA ASN A 199 15.18 -9.37 6.00
C ASN A 199 15.88 -9.26 4.64
N VAL A 200 15.23 -8.61 3.66
CA VAL A 200 15.85 -8.38 2.34
C VAL A 200 15.72 -6.94 1.87
N VAL A 201 16.69 -6.51 1.07
CA VAL A 201 16.58 -5.31 0.23
C VAL A 201 16.12 -5.74 -1.15
N ILE A 202 15.02 -5.15 -1.61
CA ILE A 202 14.34 -5.46 -2.88
C ILE A 202 14.47 -4.25 -3.80
N GLY A 203 14.77 -4.43 -5.08
CA GLY A 203 14.81 -3.31 -6.01
C GLY A 203 14.89 -3.70 -7.48
N GLY A 204 14.68 -2.72 -8.35
CA GLY A 204 14.70 -2.89 -9.81
C GLY A 204 13.33 -3.02 -10.47
N ILE A 205 13.34 -3.14 -11.80
CA ILE A 205 12.16 -3.31 -12.65
C ILE A 205 12.45 -4.44 -13.65
N PRO A 206 11.90 -5.65 -13.46
CA PRO A 206 11.15 -6.11 -12.30
C PRO A 206 12.04 -6.24 -11.05
N ALA A 207 11.44 -6.11 -9.86
CA ALA A 207 12.19 -6.14 -8.61
C ALA A 207 12.82 -7.51 -8.31
N ARG A 208 14.01 -7.49 -7.70
CA ARG A 208 14.77 -8.66 -7.25
C ARG A 208 15.35 -8.40 -5.86
N ILE A 209 15.72 -9.46 -5.16
CA ILE A 209 16.53 -9.35 -3.94
C ILE A 209 17.91 -8.82 -4.34
N LEU A 210 18.29 -7.67 -3.78
CA LEU A 210 19.60 -7.04 -3.97
C LEU A 210 20.56 -7.41 -2.84
N LYS A 211 20.03 -7.64 -1.64
CA LYS A 211 20.82 -7.92 -0.44
C LYS A 211 19.98 -8.64 0.60
N HIS A 212 20.59 -9.58 1.33
CA HIS A 212 20.05 -10.11 2.58
C HIS A 212 20.55 -9.26 3.77
N LEU A 213 19.67 -9.01 4.71
CA LEU A 213 19.91 -8.27 5.94
C LEU A 213 20.05 -9.26 7.09
N ASP A 214 20.86 -8.89 8.09
CA ASP A 214 20.86 -9.59 9.35
C ASP A 214 19.55 -9.28 10.11
N PRO A 215 19.00 -10.24 10.88
CA PRO A 215 17.83 -9.99 11.70
C PRO A 215 18.03 -8.83 12.69
N PRO A 216 16.96 -8.10 13.05
CA PRO A 216 17.02 -7.05 14.06
C PRO A 216 17.57 -7.58 15.39
N GLN A 217 18.50 -6.84 15.99
CA GLN A 217 19.14 -7.19 17.27
C GLN A 217 18.54 -6.40 18.46
N GLY A 218 17.35 -5.81 18.28
CA GLY A 218 16.70 -4.95 19.27
C GLY A 218 16.99 -3.45 19.06
N PRO A 219 16.42 -2.59 19.93
CA PRO A 219 16.46 -1.14 19.78
C PRO A 219 17.90 -0.61 19.78
N ILE A 220 18.11 0.49 19.07
CA ILE A 220 19.37 1.25 19.04
C ILE A 220 19.21 2.43 20.00
N ASP A 221 20.10 2.55 20.98
CA ASP A 221 20.24 3.77 21.77
C ASP A 221 21.25 4.73 21.09
N PRO A 222 21.27 6.03 21.46
CA PRO A 222 22.14 7.01 20.80
C PRO A 222 23.65 6.73 20.90
N GLU A 223 24.09 5.88 21.84
CA GLU A 223 25.50 5.52 22.05
C GLU A 223 25.87 4.19 21.38
N ASP A 224 24.88 3.47 20.83
CA ASP A 224 25.07 2.19 20.18
C ASP A 224 25.84 2.36 18.86
N ARG A 225 26.91 1.58 18.70
CA ARG A 225 27.80 1.60 17.53
C ARG A 225 27.15 1.07 16.25
N ARG A 226 25.96 0.48 16.33
CA ARG A 226 25.12 0.14 15.17
C ARG A 226 24.51 1.39 14.52
N LEU A 227 24.52 2.54 15.21
CA LEU A 227 24.08 3.81 14.64
C LEU A 227 25.00 4.20 13.48
N VAL A 228 24.45 4.22 12.27
CA VAL A 228 25.19 4.59 11.06
C VAL A 228 25.30 6.11 11.00
N VAL A 229 26.49 6.64 11.29
CA VAL A 229 26.80 8.07 11.16
C VAL A 229 27.65 8.32 9.92
N PRO A 230 27.35 9.37 9.13
CA PRO A 230 28.24 9.77 8.04
C PRO A 230 29.57 10.25 8.63
N LEU A 231 30.65 9.48 8.45
CA LEU A 231 31.98 9.92 8.85
C LEU A 231 32.45 11.00 7.86
N PRO A 232 33.13 12.08 8.32
CA PRO A 232 33.60 13.16 7.45
C PRO A 232 34.48 12.70 6.26
N SER A 233 35.09 11.52 6.35
CA SER A 233 35.94 10.90 5.33
C SER A 233 35.29 9.72 4.60
N ALA A 234 34.04 9.36 4.93
CA ALA A 234 33.35 8.26 4.27
C ALA A 234 33.10 8.60 2.80
N LYS A 235 33.74 7.85 1.90
CA LYS A 235 33.37 7.87 0.47
C LYS A 235 32.00 7.22 0.32
N SER A 236 31.16 7.77 -0.55
CA SER A 236 29.87 7.16 -0.88
C SER A 236 30.06 5.68 -1.24
N ALA A 237 29.35 4.80 -0.55
CA ALA A 237 29.36 3.36 -0.83
C ALA A 237 28.58 3.01 -2.11
N ALA A 238 27.91 3.98 -2.75
CA ALA A 238 27.19 3.79 -4.00
C ALA A 238 28.19 3.60 -5.15
N LYS A 239 28.62 2.36 -5.36
CA LYS A 239 29.18 1.93 -6.65
C LYS A 239 28.01 1.65 -7.58
N ASN A 240 27.72 2.59 -8.47
CA ASN A 240 26.83 2.33 -9.60
C ASN A 240 27.58 1.50 -10.66
N ASP A 241 27.99 0.28 -10.30
CA ASP A 241 28.51 -0.69 -11.27
C ASP A 241 27.31 -1.28 -12.04
N ILE A 242 26.65 -0.44 -12.84
CA ILE A 242 25.67 -0.88 -13.82
C ILE A 242 26.48 -1.33 -15.04
N THR A 243 27.03 -2.54 -15.00
CA THR A 243 27.34 -3.25 -16.24
C THR A 243 26.02 -3.62 -16.89
N MET A 244 25.65 -2.88 -17.94
CA MET A 244 24.56 -3.22 -18.86
C MET A 244 24.88 -4.50 -19.62
#